data_AF-A0A930QP43-F1
#
_entry.id   AF-A0A930QP43-F1
#
_cell.length_a   1.000
_cell.length_b   1.000
_cell.length_c   1.000
_cell.angle_alpha   90.00
_cell.angle_beta   90.00
_cell.angle_gamma   90.00
#
_symmetry.space_group_name_H-M   'P 1'
#
loop_
_entity.id
_entity.type
_entity.pdbx_description
1 polymer ?
#
loop_
_entity_poly.entity_id
_entity_poly.type
_entity_poly.pdbx_seq_one_letter_code
_entity_poly.pdbx_strand_id
1 'polypeptide(L)'
;MYHRRWKKAHRGAAALLCTAVLCAGTAADAAPSLARPEADIAGELLTPEIGVEDRTPTYQQDHYDATFTVENFILEAPDLNLDKAPLVTLLQEGMGKGKTIADLRRTVDALTTYCRTHGYPAAAAYLPPQDSPDGTVVLRIIPGRYDEIAIDNSSRLKTPVAQRIIAALKADDIITTDKLETALYSVSDATGARAVGVLSPGREFGTSKLTVRIEDSKESNTIFYVENYGSPSTGRYRYGLQETLYDPSGTGDKVNVGGLISNGSLRNFYANYETVVGRGGSTLGVGISRMNYEVGGQLAKIGAEGKSTTVTIFGRVPIFHQTNRSLALRYGYNYRDLEDDITAFDLEGKKHTHSIYAGLVGSQQSGGLSLDYSTNLTLGRLSYDSFYSTVLGMVNNVEEG
;
A
#
# COMPACT_ATOMS: atom_id res chain seq x y z
N MET A 1 -23.41 -65.51 0.53
CA MET A 1 -22.03 -65.80 0.95
C MET A 1 -21.07 -65.21 -0.08
N TYR A 2 -19.90 -64.63 0.18
CA TYR A 2 -19.31 -63.85 1.28
C TYR A 2 -17.89 -63.47 0.77
N HIS A 3 -17.53 -62.18 0.74
CA HIS A 3 -16.16 -61.60 0.72
C HIS A 3 -15.18 -61.92 -0.46
N ARG A 4 -14.33 -60.99 -0.94
CA ARG A 4 -13.43 -60.08 -0.21
C ARG A 4 -12.85 -58.96 -1.12
N ARG A 5 -12.89 -57.71 -0.59
CA ARG A 5 -11.94 -56.56 -0.56
C ARG A 5 -10.83 -56.44 -1.64
N TRP A 6 -10.52 -55.25 -2.20
CA TRP A 6 -9.78 -54.14 -1.56
C TRP A 6 -10.05 -52.74 -2.15
N LYS A 7 -9.66 -51.71 -1.38
CA LYS A 7 -10.00 -50.28 -1.42
C LYS A 7 -8.81 -49.40 -1.86
N LYS A 8 -9.15 -48.22 -2.41
CA LYS A 8 -8.51 -46.87 -2.32
C LYS A 8 -7.18 -46.59 -3.08
N ALA A 9 -7.10 -45.44 -3.77
CA ALA A 9 -6.56 -44.18 -3.20
C ALA A 9 -6.70 -42.96 -4.15
N HIS A 10 -7.11 -41.82 -3.58
CA HIS A 10 -7.00 -40.45 -4.11
C HIS A 10 -5.54 -39.99 -4.21
N ARG A 11 -5.24 -38.97 -5.04
CA ARG A 11 -4.37 -37.82 -4.70
C ARG A 11 -4.27 -36.79 -5.83
N GLY A 12 -4.41 -35.52 -5.45
CA GLY A 12 -4.15 -34.36 -6.31
C GLY A 12 -4.59 -33.04 -5.68
N ALA A 13 -4.45 -32.88 -4.35
CA ALA A 13 -4.61 -31.59 -3.69
C ALA A 13 -3.21 -30.98 -3.55
N ALA A 14 -2.97 -29.87 -4.24
CA ALA A 14 -1.76 -29.06 -4.09
C ALA A 14 -1.80 -28.41 -2.71
N ALA A 15 -0.92 -28.86 -1.82
CA ALA A 15 -0.71 -28.26 -0.52
C ALA A 15 0.12 -26.98 -0.68
N LEU A 16 -0.50 -25.82 -0.44
CA LEU A 16 0.19 -24.57 -0.16
C LEU A 16 0.90 -24.72 1.19
N LEU A 17 2.21 -24.92 1.14
CA LEU A 17 3.10 -24.86 2.29
C LEU A 17 3.26 -23.40 2.70
N CYS A 18 2.42 -22.94 3.65
CA CYS A 18 2.75 -21.77 4.45
C CYS A 18 3.87 -22.17 5.42
N THR A 19 5.11 -21.92 5.05
CA THR A 19 6.24 -21.96 5.98
C THR A 19 6.17 -20.76 6.91
N ALA A 20 5.41 -20.90 8.00
CA ALA A 20 5.60 -20.08 9.19
C ALA A 20 6.90 -20.56 9.87
N VAL A 21 7.99 -19.82 9.68
CA VAL A 21 9.18 -20.01 10.52
C VAL A 21 8.82 -19.46 11.90
N LEU A 22 8.37 -20.35 12.77
CA LEU A 22 8.21 -20.08 14.20
C LEU A 22 9.61 -20.03 14.81
N CYS A 23 10.20 -18.83 14.89
CA CYS A 23 11.22 -18.58 15.89
C CYS A 23 10.54 -18.63 17.26
N ALA A 24 10.69 -19.76 17.95
CA ALA A 24 10.28 -19.91 19.34
C ALA A 24 11.19 -19.05 20.22
N GLY A 25 10.79 -17.81 20.47
CA GLY A 25 11.31 -16.98 21.55
C GLY A 25 10.71 -17.46 22.87
N THR A 26 11.57 -17.81 23.82
CA THR A 26 11.21 -18.19 25.18
C THR A 26 10.41 -17.08 25.87
N ALA A 27 9.25 -17.44 26.41
CA ALA A 27 8.35 -16.56 27.14
C ALA A 27 8.96 -16.16 28.49
N ALA A 28 9.63 -15.01 28.55
CA ALA A 28 10.00 -14.34 29.80
C ALA A 28 10.27 -12.84 29.59
N ASP A 29 9.43 -12.14 28.82
CA ASP A 29 9.40 -10.68 28.79
C ASP A 29 7.99 -10.21 29.14
N ALA A 30 7.83 -9.66 30.34
CA ALA A 30 6.62 -8.99 30.79
C ALA A 30 6.51 -7.60 30.14
N ALA A 31 6.41 -7.58 28.81
CA ALA A 31 5.76 -6.58 27.97
C ALA A 31 6.11 -6.95 26.52
N PRO A 32 5.43 -7.94 25.90
CA PRO A 32 5.35 -7.90 24.45
C PRO A 32 4.91 -6.48 24.10
N SER A 33 5.62 -5.79 23.21
CA SER A 33 5.10 -4.54 22.66
C SER A 33 3.67 -4.85 22.27
N LEU A 34 2.68 -4.26 22.95
CA LEU A 34 1.30 -4.42 22.53
C LEU A 34 1.34 -4.15 21.03
N ALA A 35 0.97 -5.15 20.23
CA ALA A 35 0.81 -4.97 18.81
C ALA A 35 0.03 -3.65 18.69
N ARG A 36 0.59 -2.68 17.95
CA ARG A 36 -0.10 -1.40 17.79
C ARG A 36 -1.51 -1.76 17.37
N PRO A 37 -2.57 -1.31 18.07
CA PRO A 37 -3.94 -1.58 17.63
C PRO A 37 -4.17 -1.10 16.20
N GLU A 38 -3.36 -0.14 15.74
CA GLU A 38 -3.23 0.28 14.34
C GLU A 38 -3.01 -0.89 13.37
N ALA A 39 -2.29 -1.95 13.72
CA ALA A 39 -2.00 -3.06 12.81
C ALA A 39 -3.23 -3.92 12.50
N ASP A 40 -4.13 -4.11 13.48
CA ASP A 40 -5.37 -4.87 13.29
C ASP A 40 -6.49 -3.98 12.72
N ILE A 41 -6.50 -2.68 13.01
CA ILE A 41 -7.55 -1.74 12.57
C ILE A 41 -7.21 -1.08 11.22
N ALA A 42 -5.94 -0.87 10.87
CA ALA A 42 -5.56 -0.31 9.56
C ALA A 42 -5.93 -1.23 8.39
N GLY A 43 -6.17 -2.52 8.65
CA GLY A 43 -6.69 -3.47 7.66
C GLY A 43 -8.16 -3.28 7.28
N GLU A 44 -8.93 -2.49 8.06
CA GLU A 44 -10.37 -2.26 7.81
C GLU A 44 -10.68 -0.89 7.19
N LEU A 45 -9.69 0.00 7.05
CA LEU A 45 -9.92 1.27 6.36
C LEU A 45 -10.01 1.01 4.85
N LEU A 46 -11.18 1.32 4.27
CA LEU A 46 -11.36 1.39 2.83
C LEU A 46 -10.28 2.31 2.26
N THR A 47 -9.28 1.73 1.59
CA THR A 47 -8.35 2.52 0.78
C THR A 47 -9.17 3.31 -0.22
N PRO A 48 -8.97 4.64 -0.31
CA PRO A 48 -9.69 5.44 -1.29
C PRO A 48 -9.44 4.84 -2.67
N GLU A 49 -10.51 4.42 -3.32
CA GLU A 49 -10.46 3.99 -4.72
C GLU A 49 -10.00 5.22 -5.51
N ILE A 50 -8.89 5.15 -6.24
CA ILE A 50 -8.52 6.20 -7.19
C ILE A 50 -9.20 5.91 -8.53
N GLY A 51 -9.11 6.84 -9.47
CA GLY A 51 -9.55 6.61 -10.84
C GLY A 51 -8.66 7.31 -11.83
N VAL A 52 -8.52 6.71 -13.01
CA VAL A 52 -8.03 7.39 -14.20
C VAL A 52 -9.22 7.53 -15.15
N GLU A 53 -9.70 8.76 -15.33
CA GLU A 53 -10.74 9.06 -16.32
C GLU A 53 -10.07 9.45 -17.62
N ASP A 54 -10.28 8.66 -18.67
CA ASP A 54 -9.85 9.02 -20.02
C ASP A 54 -11.01 9.70 -20.77
N ARG A 55 -10.78 10.95 -21.18
CA ARG A 55 -11.71 11.72 -22.02
C ARG A 55 -11.14 11.99 -23.41
N THR A 56 -10.13 11.23 -23.84
CA THR A 56 -9.66 11.32 -25.23
C THR A 56 -10.75 10.83 -26.19
N PRO A 57 -11.08 11.60 -27.24
CA PRO A 57 -12.14 11.26 -28.16
C PRO A 57 -11.79 9.99 -28.94
N THR A 58 -12.75 9.07 -29.05
CA THR A 58 -12.64 7.92 -29.94
C THR A 58 -12.81 8.40 -31.37
N TYR A 59 -11.79 8.23 -32.22
CA TYR A 59 -11.80 8.71 -33.60
C TYR A 59 -12.97 8.11 -34.40
N GLN A 60 -13.98 8.91 -34.78
CA GLN A 60 -15.09 8.52 -35.66
C GLN A 60 -14.86 9.05 -37.08
N GLN A 61 -14.75 8.14 -38.06
CA GLN A 61 -14.88 8.45 -39.48
C GLN A 61 -16.17 7.80 -40.04
N ASP A 62 -16.76 8.46 -41.03
CA ASP A 62 -18.04 8.12 -41.64
C ASP A 62 -18.09 6.71 -42.25
N HIS A 63 -19.30 6.16 -42.38
CA HIS A 63 -19.56 4.86 -42.98
C HIS A 63 -19.20 4.87 -44.48
N TYR A 64 -18.18 4.09 -44.84
CA TYR A 64 -17.89 3.73 -46.23
C TYR A 64 -18.24 2.25 -46.45
N ASP A 65 -19.11 1.98 -47.42
CA ASP A 65 -19.51 0.62 -47.87
C ASP A 65 -18.43 -0.07 -48.72
N ALA A 66 -17.22 0.48 -48.78
CA ALA A 66 -16.11 -0.11 -49.52
C ALA A 66 -15.55 -1.32 -48.76
N THR A 67 -15.39 -2.44 -49.49
CA THR A 67 -14.73 -3.65 -48.98
C THR A 67 -13.38 -3.85 -49.64
N PHE A 68 -12.42 -4.36 -48.87
CA PHE A 68 -11.05 -4.63 -49.33
C PHE A 68 -10.53 -5.93 -48.69
N THR A 69 -9.37 -6.37 -49.16
CA THR A 69 -8.66 -7.52 -48.59
C THR A 69 -7.51 -7.02 -47.75
N VAL A 70 -7.40 -7.51 -46.52
CA VAL A 70 -6.25 -7.28 -45.65
C VAL A 70 -5.44 -8.57 -45.62
N GLU A 71 -4.30 -8.57 -46.32
CA GLU A 71 -3.38 -9.70 -46.37
C GLU A 71 -2.40 -9.67 -45.18
N ASN A 72 -1.98 -8.49 -44.77
CA ASN A 72 -0.99 -8.34 -43.70
C ASN A 72 -1.16 -7.03 -42.91
N PHE A 73 -0.64 -7.02 -41.68
CA PHE A 73 -0.51 -5.83 -40.85
C PHE A 73 0.95 -5.55 -40.53
N ILE A 74 1.35 -4.29 -40.60
CA ILE A 74 2.62 -3.80 -40.06
C ILE A 74 2.27 -2.94 -38.84
N LEU A 75 2.72 -3.35 -37.66
CA LEU A 75 2.49 -2.60 -36.42
C LEU A 75 3.75 -1.83 -36.02
N GLU A 76 3.66 -0.50 -35.99
CA GLU A 76 4.74 0.39 -35.56
C GLU A 76 4.46 0.92 -34.14
N ALA A 77 5.23 0.44 -33.17
CA ALA A 77 5.11 0.81 -31.74
C ALA A 77 6.50 0.91 -31.06
N PRO A 78 7.41 1.78 -31.54
CA PRO A 78 8.81 1.79 -31.10
C PRO A 78 9.00 2.14 -29.62
N ASP A 79 8.06 2.91 -29.04
CA ASP A 79 8.14 3.44 -27.69
C ASP A 79 7.43 2.55 -26.64
N LEU A 80 6.76 1.46 -27.06
CA LEU A 80 5.99 0.60 -26.17
C LEU A 80 6.67 -0.75 -25.97
N ASN A 81 6.75 -1.18 -24.70
CA ASN A 81 7.21 -2.51 -24.33
C ASN A 81 6.01 -3.40 -24.04
N LEU A 82 5.55 -4.13 -25.05
CA LEU A 82 4.34 -4.97 -25.00
C LEU A 82 4.67 -6.42 -25.37
N ASP A 83 3.87 -7.36 -24.86
CA ASP A 83 3.95 -8.75 -25.29
C ASP A 83 3.46 -8.86 -26.75
N LYS A 84 4.30 -9.45 -27.60
CA LYS A 84 4.04 -9.57 -29.03
C LYS A 84 3.03 -10.67 -29.33
N ALA A 85 2.95 -11.74 -28.53
CA ALA A 85 2.10 -12.88 -28.85
C ALA A 85 0.60 -12.51 -28.89
N PRO A 86 0.04 -11.80 -27.89
CA PRO A 86 -1.35 -11.35 -27.94
C PRO A 86 -1.62 -10.37 -29.08
N LEU A 87 -0.67 -9.46 -29.37
CA LEU A 87 -0.78 -8.50 -30.46
C LEU A 87 -0.87 -9.19 -31.83
N VAL A 88 -0.06 -10.24 -32.04
CA VAL A 88 -0.10 -11.03 -33.28
C VAL A 88 -1.47 -11.68 -33.48
N THR A 89 -2.02 -12.32 -32.44
CA THR A 89 -3.36 -12.92 -32.50
C THR A 89 -4.43 -11.90 -32.85
N LEU A 90 -4.40 -10.73 -32.20
CA LEU A 90 -5.36 -9.65 -32.42
C LEU A 90 -5.29 -9.11 -33.87
N LEU A 91 -4.09 -8.95 -34.42
CA LEU A 91 -3.89 -8.55 -35.81
C LEU A 91 -4.38 -9.62 -36.80
N GLN A 92 -4.12 -10.91 -36.52
CA GLN A 92 -4.57 -12.02 -37.37
C GLN A 92 -6.10 -12.09 -37.48
N GLU A 93 -6.84 -11.86 -36.38
CA GLU A 93 -8.30 -11.78 -36.41
C GLU A 93 -8.83 -10.62 -37.29
N GLY A 94 -8.03 -9.54 -37.40
CA GLY A 94 -8.30 -8.40 -38.27
C GLY A 94 -8.12 -8.70 -39.77
N MET A 95 -7.37 -9.75 -40.15
CA MET A 95 -7.04 -10.07 -41.54
C MET A 95 -8.17 -10.78 -42.29
N GLY A 96 -8.09 -10.78 -43.63
CA GLY A 96 -8.99 -11.53 -44.51
C GLY A 96 -9.65 -10.71 -45.62
N LYS A 97 -10.49 -11.38 -46.41
CA LYS A 97 -11.26 -10.78 -47.52
C LYS A 97 -12.56 -10.14 -47.02
N GLY A 98 -13.04 -9.12 -47.74
CA GLY A 98 -14.34 -8.51 -47.48
C GLY A 98 -14.35 -7.62 -46.23
N LYS A 99 -13.18 -7.16 -45.77
CA LYS A 99 -13.05 -6.26 -44.62
C LYS A 99 -13.51 -4.87 -45.01
N THR A 100 -14.13 -4.20 -44.03
CA THR A 100 -14.60 -2.82 -44.13
C THR A 100 -13.75 -1.89 -43.28
N ILE A 101 -13.90 -0.58 -43.45
CA ILE A 101 -13.32 0.42 -42.53
C ILE A 101 -13.76 0.16 -41.09
N ALA A 102 -15.00 -0.29 -40.88
CA ALA A 102 -15.51 -0.63 -39.55
C ALA A 102 -14.79 -1.84 -38.92
N ASP A 103 -14.35 -2.81 -39.74
CA ASP A 103 -13.56 -3.95 -39.25
C ASP A 103 -12.15 -3.50 -38.83
N LEU A 104 -11.48 -2.68 -39.66
CA LEU A 104 -10.18 -2.10 -39.30
C LEU A 104 -10.27 -1.27 -38.02
N ARG A 105 -11.34 -0.50 -37.85
CA ARG A 105 -11.58 0.27 -36.64
C ARG A 105 -11.69 -0.61 -35.41
N ARG A 106 -12.40 -1.74 -35.49
CA ARG A 106 -12.46 -2.71 -34.39
C ARG A 106 -11.07 -3.25 -34.04
N THR A 107 -10.20 -3.51 -35.02
CA THR A 107 -8.81 -3.90 -34.77
C THR A 107 -8.02 -2.79 -34.06
N VAL A 108 -8.17 -1.53 -34.51
CA VAL A 108 -7.53 -0.36 -33.88
C VAL A 108 -8.01 -0.16 -32.43
N ASP A 109 -9.30 -0.27 -32.17
CA ASP A 109 -9.89 -0.13 -30.83
C ASP A 109 -9.41 -1.25 -29.90
N ALA A 110 -9.29 -2.48 -30.41
CA ALA A 110 -8.77 -3.62 -29.67
C ALA A 110 -7.28 -3.45 -29.33
N LEU A 111 -6.45 -2.99 -30.29
CA LEU A 111 -5.03 -2.66 -30.03
C LEU A 111 -4.90 -1.56 -28.97
N THR A 112 -5.71 -0.51 -29.08
CA THR A 112 -5.75 0.59 -28.13
C THR A 112 -6.10 0.09 -26.72
N THR A 113 -7.15 -0.73 -26.61
CA THR A 113 -7.58 -1.34 -25.34
C THR A 113 -6.48 -2.22 -24.75
N TYR A 114 -5.81 -3.01 -25.59
CA TYR A 114 -4.68 -3.84 -25.16
C TYR A 114 -3.56 -2.98 -24.56
N CYS A 115 -3.13 -1.92 -25.24
CA CYS A 115 -2.07 -1.04 -24.74
C CYS A 115 -2.44 -0.38 -23.40
N ARG A 116 -3.69 0.09 -23.29
CA ARG A 116 -4.21 0.76 -22.07
C ARG A 116 -4.27 -0.17 -20.88
N THR A 117 -4.72 -1.41 -21.08
CA THR A 117 -4.78 -2.44 -20.04
C THR A 117 -3.39 -3.00 -19.68
N HIS A 118 -2.35 -2.73 -20.48
CA HIS A 118 -0.98 -3.22 -20.29
C HIS A 118 0.01 -2.10 -19.95
N GLY A 119 -0.45 -1.06 -19.25
CA GLY A 119 0.44 -0.09 -18.60
C GLY A 119 0.56 1.26 -19.29
N TYR A 120 -0.15 1.51 -20.40
CA TYR A 120 -0.11 2.76 -21.15
C TYR A 120 -1.51 3.40 -21.26
N PRO A 121 -2.02 4.04 -20.20
CA PRO A 121 -3.43 4.45 -20.11
C PRO A 121 -3.82 5.52 -21.15
N ALA A 122 -2.86 6.27 -21.68
CA ALA A 122 -3.07 7.27 -22.73
C ALA A 122 -2.73 6.77 -24.14
N ALA A 123 -2.44 5.46 -24.30
CA ALA A 123 -2.08 4.94 -25.61
C ALA A 123 -3.26 5.01 -26.59
N ALA A 124 -2.93 5.21 -27.86
CA ALA A 124 -3.87 5.18 -28.97
C ALA A 124 -3.22 4.50 -30.18
N ALA A 125 -3.90 3.48 -30.71
CA ALA A 125 -3.59 2.96 -32.03
C ALA A 125 -4.33 3.80 -33.08
N TYR A 126 -3.75 3.96 -34.27
CA TYR A 126 -4.41 4.63 -35.38
C TYR A 126 -3.93 4.10 -36.72
N LEU A 127 -4.76 4.31 -37.74
CA LEU A 127 -4.46 4.04 -39.14
C LEU A 127 -3.98 5.34 -39.80
N PRO A 128 -2.67 5.50 -40.09
CA PRO A 128 -2.20 6.65 -40.86
C PRO A 128 -2.77 6.62 -42.30
N PRO A 129 -2.94 7.79 -42.94
CA PRO A 129 -3.27 7.87 -44.36
C PRO A 129 -2.24 7.11 -45.20
N GLN A 130 -2.72 6.14 -45.99
CA GLN A 130 -1.89 5.27 -46.81
C GLN A 130 -2.70 4.67 -47.96
N ASP A 131 -2.00 4.27 -49.02
CA ASP A 131 -2.54 3.43 -50.08
C ASP A 131 -1.99 2.00 -49.88
N SER A 132 -2.87 0.99 -49.91
CA SER A 132 -2.52 -0.42 -49.67
C SER A 132 -2.93 -1.31 -50.86
N PRO A 133 -2.33 -1.14 -52.05
CA PRO A 133 -2.69 -1.92 -53.24
C PRO A 133 -2.33 -3.41 -53.12
N ASP A 134 -1.39 -3.76 -52.25
CA ASP A 134 -0.95 -5.14 -51.95
C ASP A 134 -1.72 -5.77 -50.78
N GLY A 135 -2.68 -5.06 -50.18
CA GLY A 135 -3.41 -5.54 -49.01
C GLY A 135 -2.62 -5.48 -47.69
N THR A 136 -1.45 -4.81 -47.65
CA THR A 136 -0.69 -4.58 -46.42
C THR A 136 -1.15 -3.29 -45.72
N VAL A 137 -1.61 -3.39 -44.48
CA VAL A 137 -2.10 -2.25 -43.70
C VAL A 137 -1.11 -1.89 -42.59
N VAL A 138 -0.62 -0.65 -42.57
CA VAL A 138 0.25 -0.12 -41.52
C VAL A 138 -0.60 0.47 -40.40
N LEU A 139 -0.40 0.02 -39.17
CA LEU A 139 -1.00 0.57 -37.95
C LEU A 139 0.10 1.15 -37.07
N ARG A 140 -0.16 2.31 -36.46
CA ARG A 140 0.77 2.98 -35.54
C ARG A 140 0.18 3.04 -34.15
N ILE A 141 1.02 2.88 -33.13
CA ILE A 141 0.65 3.09 -31.74
C ILE A 141 1.49 4.22 -31.16
N ILE A 142 0.82 5.20 -30.57
CA ILE A 142 1.43 6.25 -29.77
C ILE A 142 1.12 5.99 -28.30
N PRO A 143 2.10 6.10 -27.39
CA PRO A 143 1.89 5.75 -25.98
C PRO A 143 1.15 6.84 -25.17
N GLY A 144 1.07 8.06 -25.70
CA GLY A 144 0.63 9.23 -24.96
C GLY A 144 1.74 9.78 -24.05
N ARG A 145 2.04 11.08 -24.19
CA ARG A 145 3.02 11.81 -23.37
C ARG A 145 2.36 12.95 -22.62
N TYR A 146 2.89 13.31 -21.46
CA TYR A 146 2.37 14.47 -20.71
C TYR A 146 2.67 15.78 -21.45
N ASP A 147 1.64 16.59 -21.72
CA ASP A 147 1.80 17.99 -22.15
C ASP A 147 1.82 18.91 -20.93
N GLU A 148 0.67 19.02 -20.26
CA GLU A 148 0.48 19.82 -19.06
C GLU A 148 0.03 18.93 -17.90
N ILE A 149 0.55 19.21 -16.70
CA ILE A 149 0.11 18.57 -15.45
C ILE A 149 -0.50 19.66 -14.56
N ALA A 150 -1.82 19.67 -14.47
CA ALA A 150 -2.59 20.59 -13.66
C ALA A 150 -3.09 19.91 -12.38
N ILE A 151 -3.32 20.70 -11.33
CA ILE A 151 -3.94 20.23 -10.09
C ILE A 151 -5.22 21.03 -9.87
N ASP A 152 -6.34 20.31 -9.78
CA ASP A 152 -7.63 20.84 -9.36
C ASP A 152 -7.86 20.37 -7.92
N ASN A 153 -7.75 21.29 -6.97
CA ASN A 153 -7.66 20.95 -5.55
C ASN A 153 -8.81 21.55 -4.77
N SER A 154 -9.73 20.69 -4.32
CA SER A 154 -10.83 21.04 -3.43
C SER A 154 -10.59 20.58 -1.98
N SER A 155 -9.40 20.08 -1.68
CA SER A 155 -9.03 19.56 -0.36
C SER A 155 -8.29 20.58 0.50
N ARG A 156 -8.04 20.21 1.75
CA ARG A 156 -7.22 20.98 2.71
C ARG A 156 -5.72 20.94 2.41
N LEU A 157 -5.28 20.01 1.56
CA LEU A 157 -3.88 19.87 1.19
C LEU A 157 -3.44 21.10 0.43
N LYS A 158 -2.32 21.71 0.84
CA LYS A 158 -1.77 22.84 0.08
C LYS A 158 -1.31 22.36 -1.28
N THR A 159 -1.73 23.04 -2.35
CA THR A 159 -1.35 22.69 -3.74
C THR A 159 0.17 22.51 -3.94
N PRO A 160 1.07 23.33 -3.35
CA PRO A 160 2.51 23.09 -3.44
C PRO A 160 2.98 21.73 -2.89
N VAL A 161 2.27 21.18 -1.89
CA VAL A 161 2.56 19.87 -1.32
C VAL A 161 2.13 18.77 -2.29
N ALA A 162 0.94 18.89 -2.89
CA ALA A 162 0.48 17.98 -3.94
C ALA A 162 1.44 17.98 -5.14
N GLN A 163 1.88 19.15 -5.60
CA GLN A 163 2.89 19.29 -6.67
C GLN A 163 4.19 18.56 -6.34
N ARG A 164 4.64 18.66 -5.09
CA ARG A 164 5.85 17.99 -4.62
C ARG A 164 5.69 16.46 -4.58
N ILE A 165 4.52 15.97 -4.19
CA ILE A 165 4.19 14.53 -4.22
C ILE A 165 4.28 14.01 -5.66
N ILE A 166 3.64 14.68 -6.62
CA ILE A 166 3.57 14.23 -8.02
C ILE A 166 4.78 14.63 -8.87
N ALA A 167 5.83 15.23 -8.29
CA ALA A 167 6.97 15.80 -9.00
C ALA A 167 7.80 14.81 -9.84
N ALA A 168 7.53 13.50 -9.71
CA ALA A 168 8.10 12.47 -10.57
C ALA A 168 7.44 12.43 -11.96
N LEU A 169 6.21 12.93 -12.09
CA LEU A 169 5.52 13.13 -13.36
C LEU A 169 6.05 14.40 -14.02
N LYS A 170 6.47 14.30 -15.28
CA LYS A 170 7.09 15.40 -16.03
C LYS A 170 6.45 15.52 -17.40
N ALA A 171 6.44 16.74 -17.95
CA ALA A 171 6.12 16.93 -19.36
C ALA A 171 7.06 16.08 -20.24
N ASP A 172 6.57 15.66 -21.40
CA ASP A 172 7.21 14.80 -22.41
C ASP A 172 7.49 13.34 -22.00
N ASP A 173 7.38 13.00 -20.70
CA ASP A 173 7.43 11.61 -20.25
C ASP A 173 6.22 10.83 -20.81
N ILE A 174 6.47 9.56 -21.17
CA ILE A 174 5.40 8.61 -21.50
C ILE A 174 4.52 8.41 -20.28
N ILE A 175 3.21 8.45 -20.49
CA ILE A 175 2.22 8.20 -19.45
C ILE A 175 2.14 6.69 -19.21
N THR A 176 2.65 6.25 -18.06
CA THR A 176 2.61 4.84 -17.64
C THR A 176 1.72 4.69 -16.40
N THR A 177 0.93 3.61 -16.33
CA THR A 177 0.07 3.27 -15.18
C THR A 177 0.86 3.27 -13.88
N ASP A 178 2.06 2.68 -13.87
CA ASP A 178 2.88 2.54 -12.66
C ASP A 178 3.22 3.90 -12.01
N LYS A 179 3.77 4.83 -12.80
CA LYS A 179 4.08 6.18 -12.33
C LYS A 179 2.82 6.98 -11.97
N LEU A 180 1.79 6.92 -12.83
CA LEU A 180 0.58 7.71 -12.66
C LEU A 180 -0.19 7.29 -11.40
N GLU A 181 -0.51 6.00 -11.27
CA GLU A 181 -1.25 5.50 -10.12
C GLU A 181 -0.46 5.69 -8.82
N THR A 182 0.85 5.44 -8.82
CA THR A 182 1.68 5.65 -7.62
C THR A 182 1.63 7.10 -7.17
N ALA A 183 1.67 8.06 -8.11
CA ALA A 183 1.55 9.48 -7.80
C ALA A 183 0.17 9.84 -7.25
N LEU A 184 -0.91 9.34 -7.85
CA LEU A 184 -2.29 9.59 -7.40
C LEU A 184 -2.54 8.99 -6.02
N TYR A 185 -2.17 7.73 -5.80
CA TYR A 185 -2.27 7.08 -4.49
C TYR A 185 -1.43 7.79 -3.43
N SER A 186 -0.25 8.30 -3.77
CA SER A 186 0.56 9.08 -2.83
C SER A 186 -0.14 10.38 -2.39
N VAL A 187 -0.89 11.04 -3.29
CA VAL A 187 -1.71 12.20 -2.95
C VAL A 187 -2.91 11.79 -2.10
N SER A 188 -3.57 10.68 -2.44
CA SER A 188 -4.66 10.12 -1.64
C SER A 188 -4.22 9.75 -0.22
N ASP A 189 -3.07 9.10 -0.08
CA ASP A 189 -2.49 8.73 1.21
C ASP A 189 -2.18 9.97 2.05
N ALA A 190 -1.72 11.07 1.44
CA ALA A 190 -1.41 12.32 2.13
C ALA A 190 -2.67 13.07 2.61
N THR A 191 -3.73 13.06 1.82
CA THR A 191 -4.97 13.81 2.08
C THR A 191 -6.00 13.03 2.90
N GLY A 192 -5.91 11.70 2.92
CA GLY A 192 -7.01 10.84 3.34
C GLY A 192 -8.22 10.92 2.38
N ALA A 193 -8.05 11.51 1.19
CA ALA A 193 -9.08 11.77 0.20
C ALA A 193 -8.85 10.97 -1.08
N ARG A 194 -9.85 10.97 -1.96
CA ARG A 194 -9.72 10.43 -3.31
C ARG A 194 -8.99 11.43 -4.21
N ALA A 195 -7.94 10.97 -4.88
CA ALA A 195 -7.25 11.68 -5.95
C ALA A 195 -7.51 10.98 -7.29
N VAL A 196 -7.97 11.73 -8.29
CA VAL A 196 -8.36 11.21 -9.61
C VAL A 196 -7.49 11.86 -10.68
N GLY A 197 -6.91 11.07 -11.56
CA GLY A 197 -6.22 11.56 -12.74
C GLY A 197 -7.19 11.65 -13.92
N VAL A 198 -7.45 12.85 -14.43
CA VAL A 198 -8.25 13.03 -15.65
C VAL A 198 -7.30 13.30 -16.82
N LEU A 199 -7.31 12.42 -17.80
CA LEU A 199 -6.55 12.55 -19.04
C LEU A 199 -7.44 13.16 -20.12
N SER A 200 -6.99 14.27 -20.69
CA SER A 200 -7.63 14.93 -21.82
C SER A 200 -6.63 15.18 -22.95
N PRO A 201 -7.08 15.38 -24.21
CA PRO A 201 -6.18 15.72 -25.31
C PRO A 201 -5.24 16.89 -24.98
N GLY A 202 -3.96 16.75 -25.31
CA GLY A 202 -2.95 17.81 -25.19
C GLY A 202 -2.92 18.72 -26.42
N ARG A 203 -2.00 19.69 -26.42
CA ARG A 203 -1.84 20.66 -27.52
C ARG A 203 -1.21 20.04 -28.77
N GLU A 204 -0.34 19.05 -28.59
CA GLU A 204 0.37 18.39 -29.68
C GLU A 204 -0.14 16.96 -29.90
N PHE A 205 0.00 16.47 -31.13
CA PHE A 205 -0.39 15.11 -31.48
C PHE A 205 0.38 14.09 -30.63
N GLY A 206 -0.33 13.14 -30.03
CA GLY A 206 0.25 12.13 -29.13
C GLY A 206 0.57 12.61 -27.72
N THR A 207 0.09 13.80 -27.35
CA THR A 207 0.20 14.31 -25.98
C THR A 207 -1.16 14.35 -25.27
N SER A 208 -1.13 14.34 -23.94
CA SER A 208 -2.31 14.43 -23.08
C SER A 208 -2.04 15.38 -21.91
N LYS A 209 -3.03 16.19 -21.59
CA LYS A 209 -3.07 16.96 -20.35
C LYS A 209 -3.57 16.07 -19.22
N LEU A 210 -2.82 16.02 -18.12
CA LEU A 210 -3.24 15.39 -16.88
C LEU A 210 -3.78 16.46 -15.94
N THR A 211 -5.01 16.29 -15.46
CA THR A 211 -5.56 17.07 -14.35
C THR A 211 -5.72 16.16 -13.14
N VAL A 212 -4.95 16.41 -12.09
CA VAL A 212 -5.07 15.70 -10.81
C VAL A 212 -6.15 16.39 -9.99
N ARG A 213 -7.33 15.79 -9.94
CA ARG A 213 -8.46 16.26 -9.13
C ARG A 213 -8.34 15.67 -7.73
N ILE A 214 -8.17 16.53 -6.72
CA ILE A 214 -8.07 16.15 -5.31
C ILE A 214 -9.37 16.55 -4.64
N GLU A 215 -10.14 15.55 -4.22
CA GLU A 215 -11.44 15.72 -3.57
C GLU A 215 -11.26 16.06 -2.08
N ASP A 216 -12.29 16.64 -1.48
CA ASP A 216 -12.29 16.91 -0.04
C ASP A 216 -12.40 15.59 0.77
N SER A 217 -11.74 15.51 1.92
CA SER A 217 -11.76 14.34 2.81
C SER A 217 -12.43 14.64 4.14
N LYS A 218 -12.72 13.57 4.89
CA LYS A 218 -13.07 13.71 6.30
C LYS A 218 -11.89 14.29 7.07
N GLU A 219 -12.14 15.33 7.84
CA GLU A 219 -11.12 15.96 8.69
C GLU A 219 -10.61 15.01 9.78
N SER A 220 -11.46 14.08 10.22
CA SER A 220 -11.07 13.10 11.21
C SER A 220 -11.80 11.75 11.11
N ASN A 221 -11.25 10.77 11.81
CA ASN A 221 -11.84 9.45 11.97
C ASN A 221 -11.66 8.97 13.42
N THR A 222 -12.79 8.77 14.10
CA THR A 222 -12.86 8.24 15.45
C THR A 222 -13.21 6.75 15.42
N ILE A 223 -12.42 5.93 16.10
CA ILE A 223 -12.66 4.50 16.24
C ILE A 223 -12.79 4.17 17.72
N PHE A 224 -13.92 3.58 18.09
CA PHE A 224 -14.14 2.98 19.40
C PHE A 224 -14.24 1.47 19.24
N TYR A 225 -13.54 0.72 20.07
CA TYR A 225 -13.58 -0.73 20.05
C TYR A 225 -13.56 -1.34 21.44
N VAL A 226 -14.13 -2.55 21.54
CA VAL A 226 -14.12 -3.37 22.74
C VAL A 226 -13.65 -4.75 22.38
N GLU A 227 -12.68 -5.26 23.11
CA GLU A 227 -12.11 -6.59 22.88
C GLU A 227 -12.01 -7.41 24.17
N ASN A 228 -11.81 -8.72 24.04
CA ASN A 228 -11.63 -9.64 25.17
C ASN A 228 -10.32 -10.47 25.10
N TYR A 229 -9.35 -10.01 24.30
CA TYR A 229 -8.02 -10.63 24.16
C TYR A 229 -7.02 -10.23 25.25
N GLY A 230 -7.44 -9.44 26.24
CA GLY A 230 -6.59 -9.08 27.36
C GLY A 230 -6.22 -10.28 28.24
N SER A 231 -5.06 -10.20 28.90
CA SER A 231 -4.67 -11.22 29.87
C SER A 231 -5.61 -11.18 31.09
N PRO A 232 -5.99 -12.34 31.65
CA PRO A 232 -6.71 -12.39 32.93
C PRO A 232 -6.00 -11.65 34.06
N SER A 233 -4.66 -11.58 34.05
CA SER A 233 -3.88 -10.93 35.09
C SER A 233 -3.87 -9.40 34.98
N THR A 234 -4.09 -8.82 33.81
CA THR A 234 -4.02 -7.37 33.59
C THR A 234 -5.35 -6.79 33.08
N GLY A 235 -6.42 -7.58 33.12
CA GLY A 235 -7.75 -7.24 32.58
C GLY A 235 -8.02 -7.88 31.22
N ARG A 236 -9.02 -8.77 31.18
CA ARG A 236 -9.42 -9.51 29.98
C ARG A 236 -10.13 -8.62 28.95
N TYR A 237 -11.03 -7.77 29.41
CA TYR A 237 -11.77 -6.86 28.54
C TYR A 237 -11.00 -5.56 28.40
N ARG A 238 -10.85 -5.07 27.18
CA ARG A 238 -10.19 -3.80 26.88
C ARG A 238 -11.10 -2.93 26.03
N TYR A 239 -11.01 -1.63 26.30
CA TYR A 239 -11.80 -0.58 25.68
C TYR A 239 -10.80 0.39 25.07
N GLY A 240 -10.90 0.59 23.77
CA GLY A 240 -10.01 1.47 23.03
C GLY A 240 -10.77 2.62 22.38
N LEU A 241 -10.11 3.77 22.34
CA LEU A 241 -10.54 4.93 21.58
C LEU A 241 -9.33 5.46 20.80
N GLN A 242 -9.53 5.71 19.51
CA GLN A 242 -8.52 6.27 18.63
C GLN A 242 -9.14 7.40 17.80
N GLU A 243 -8.43 8.52 17.70
CA GLU A 243 -8.76 9.64 16.83
C GLU A 243 -7.62 9.83 15.84
N THR A 244 -7.97 9.88 14.55
CA THR A 244 -7.04 10.30 13.48
C THR A 244 -7.51 11.63 12.91
N LEU A 245 -6.67 12.66 12.97
CA LEU A 245 -6.89 13.90 12.23
C LEU A 245 -6.10 13.84 10.92
N TYR A 246 -6.80 14.05 9.81
CA TYR A 246 -6.21 14.08 8.47
C TYR A 246 -5.89 15.51 8.06
N ASP A 247 -4.65 15.72 7.62
CA ASP A 247 -4.12 16.96 7.08
C ASP A 247 -4.42 18.23 7.90
N PRO A 248 -4.23 18.23 9.25
CA PRO A 248 -4.58 19.37 10.08
C PRO A 248 -3.89 20.68 9.66
N SER A 249 -2.66 20.60 9.16
CA SER A 249 -1.86 21.77 8.76
C SER A 249 -1.88 22.10 7.26
N GLY A 250 -2.53 21.25 6.45
CA GLY A 250 -2.47 21.32 4.98
C GLY A 250 -1.15 20.84 4.38
N THR A 251 -0.32 20.11 5.15
CA THR A 251 0.99 19.61 4.69
C THR A 251 1.03 18.11 4.37
N GLY A 252 -0.13 17.46 4.34
CA GLY A 252 -0.27 16.01 4.23
C GLY A 252 0.08 15.32 5.55
N ASP A 253 -0.16 16.00 6.67
CA ASP A 253 0.12 15.49 8.00
C ASP A 253 -1.01 14.64 8.57
N LYS A 254 -0.66 13.69 9.43
CA LYS A 254 -1.61 12.84 10.16
C LYS A 254 -1.27 12.90 11.62
N VAL A 255 -2.27 13.23 12.45
CA VAL A 255 -2.16 13.16 13.90
C VAL A 255 -3.00 11.97 14.34
N ASN A 256 -2.39 11.00 15.01
CA ASN A 256 -3.09 9.86 15.55
C ASN A 256 -2.94 9.85 17.07
N VAL A 257 -4.05 9.93 17.80
CA VAL A 257 -4.06 9.91 19.26
C VAL A 257 -4.97 8.78 19.70
N GLY A 258 -4.53 7.99 20.67
CA GLY A 258 -5.36 6.90 21.15
C GLY A 258 -5.06 6.48 22.58
N GLY A 259 -6.03 5.78 23.14
CA GLY A 259 -5.96 5.22 24.47
C GLY A 259 -6.60 3.84 24.50
N LEU A 260 -6.06 2.97 25.33
CA LEU A 260 -6.62 1.68 25.66
C LEU A 260 -6.60 1.52 27.17
N ILE A 261 -7.74 1.13 27.74
CA ILE A 261 -7.86 0.75 29.15
C ILE A 261 -8.43 -0.67 29.24
N SER A 262 -8.02 -1.43 30.24
CA SER A 262 -8.64 -2.72 30.55
C SER A 262 -9.64 -2.62 31.70
N ASN A 263 -10.42 -3.68 31.91
CA ASN A 263 -11.19 -3.88 33.13
C ASN A 263 -10.32 -4.34 34.34
N GLY A 264 -9.01 -4.13 34.26
CA GLY A 264 -8.04 -4.28 35.33
C GLY A 264 -7.14 -3.04 35.39
N SER A 265 -5.86 -3.22 35.69
CA SER A 265 -4.92 -2.10 35.87
C SER A 265 -4.05 -1.79 34.65
N LEU A 266 -4.43 -2.22 33.43
CA LEU A 266 -3.68 -1.91 32.21
C LEU A 266 -4.21 -0.65 31.54
N ARG A 267 -3.30 0.29 31.26
CA ARG A 267 -3.58 1.52 30.52
C ARG A 267 -2.46 1.78 29.53
N ASN A 268 -2.81 2.21 28.33
CA ASN A 268 -1.86 2.61 27.30
C ASN A 268 -2.39 3.84 26.57
N PHE A 269 -1.57 4.86 26.42
CA PHE A 269 -1.90 6.08 25.68
C PHE A 269 -0.79 6.38 24.69
N TYR A 270 -1.14 6.91 23.52
CA TYR A 270 -0.16 7.25 22.51
C TYR A 270 -0.60 8.45 21.67
N ALA A 271 0.39 9.13 21.10
CA ALA A 271 0.22 10.21 20.14
C ALA A 271 1.31 10.10 19.08
N ASN A 272 0.92 10.12 17.82
CA ASN A 272 1.78 10.08 16.65
C ASN A 272 1.51 11.30 15.76
N TYR A 273 2.56 11.88 15.21
CA TYR A 273 2.50 12.89 14.15
C TYR A 273 3.34 12.39 12.98
N GLU A 274 2.77 12.32 11.79
CA GLU A 274 3.46 11.93 10.55
C GLU A 274 3.16 12.96 9.46
N THR A 275 4.13 13.30 8.61
CA THR A 275 3.90 14.23 7.49
C THR A 275 4.66 13.81 6.24
N VAL A 276 4.18 14.26 5.09
CA VAL A 276 4.84 14.05 3.80
C VAL A 276 6.13 14.88 3.72
N VAL A 277 7.23 14.20 3.39
CA VAL A 277 8.56 14.76 3.20
C VAL A 277 9.10 14.45 1.81
N GLY A 278 10.00 15.30 1.31
CA GLY A 278 10.62 15.06 0.01
C GLY A 278 9.60 14.98 -1.13
N ARG A 279 9.83 14.10 -2.12
CA ARG A 279 8.97 13.90 -3.29
C ARG A 279 8.36 12.49 -3.26
N GLY A 280 7.27 12.26 -4.00
CA GLY A 280 6.73 10.91 -4.21
C GLY A 280 6.07 10.30 -2.97
N GLY A 281 5.46 11.09 -2.09
CA GLY A 281 4.66 10.57 -0.98
C GLY A 281 5.44 9.92 0.17
N SER A 282 6.75 10.12 0.24
CA SER A 282 7.54 9.66 1.39
C SER A 282 7.09 10.37 2.66
N THR A 283 7.10 9.68 3.79
CA THR A 283 6.68 10.22 5.08
C THR A 283 7.78 10.15 6.11
N LEU A 284 7.70 11.06 7.09
CA LEU A 284 8.47 11.03 8.32
C LEU A 284 7.54 11.41 9.47
N GLY A 285 7.66 10.70 10.57
CA GLY A 285 6.83 10.88 11.74
C GLY A 285 7.58 10.64 13.03
N VAL A 286 6.97 11.14 14.11
CA VAL A 286 7.41 10.99 15.48
C VAL A 286 6.22 10.53 16.32
N GLY A 287 6.49 9.73 17.34
CA GLY A 287 5.46 9.21 18.21
C GLY A 287 5.94 9.04 19.63
N ILE A 288 4.99 9.11 20.56
CA ILE A 288 5.19 8.78 21.95
C ILE A 288 4.07 7.85 22.41
N SER A 289 4.43 6.83 23.18
CA SER A 289 3.46 6.02 23.90
C SER A 289 3.87 5.83 25.35
N ARG A 290 2.88 5.76 26.22
CA ARG A 290 3.06 5.46 27.64
C ARG A 290 2.07 4.39 28.06
N MET A 291 2.61 3.32 28.63
CA MET A 291 1.88 2.19 29.16
C MET A 291 2.17 2.04 30.65
N ASN A 292 1.16 1.65 31.40
CA ASN A 292 1.32 1.19 32.77
C ASN A 292 0.40 -0.01 33.03
N TYR A 293 0.87 -0.96 33.83
CA TYR A 293 0.11 -2.13 34.22
C TYR A 293 0.42 -2.53 35.66
N GLU A 294 -0.56 -3.16 36.31
CA GLU A 294 -0.35 -3.91 37.55
C GLU A 294 -0.82 -5.34 37.32
N VAL A 295 -0.09 -6.31 37.87
CA VAL A 295 -0.39 -7.72 37.67
C VAL A 295 -1.27 -8.25 38.81
N GLY A 296 -2.48 -8.63 38.45
CA GLY A 296 -3.45 -9.27 39.32
C GLY A 296 -3.12 -10.72 39.72
N GLY A 297 -3.99 -11.33 40.51
CA GLY A 297 -3.88 -12.73 40.91
C GLY A 297 -2.81 -12.96 41.97
N GLN A 298 -1.97 -13.98 41.82
CA GLN A 298 -0.92 -14.31 42.81
C GLN A 298 0.17 -13.23 42.88
N LEU A 299 0.46 -12.58 41.75
CA LEU A 299 1.47 -11.52 41.65
C LEU A 299 1.00 -10.19 42.27
N ALA A 300 -0.31 -10.01 42.47
CA ALA A 300 -0.83 -8.85 43.20
C ALA A 300 -0.31 -8.80 44.65
N LYS A 301 -0.02 -9.97 45.24
CA LYS A 301 0.49 -10.07 46.62
C LYS A 301 1.91 -9.54 46.79
N ILE A 302 2.69 -9.57 45.70
CA ILE A 302 4.05 -9.02 45.69
C ILE A 302 4.08 -7.63 45.05
N GLY A 303 2.92 -7.12 44.61
CA GLY A 303 2.74 -5.83 43.97
C GLY A 303 3.64 -5.65 42.76
N ALA A 304 3.55 -6.60 41.82
CA ALA A 304 4.21 -6.53 40.53
C ALA A 304 3.52 -5.52 39.62
N GLU A 305 4.25 -4.48 39.22
CA GLU A 305 3.77 -3.43 38.33
C GLU A 305 4.84 -3.10 37.28
N GLY A 306 4.42 -2.44 36.20
CA GLY A 306 5.37 -1.95 35.23
C GLY A 306 4.89 -0.71 34.48
N LYS A 307 5.86 0.07 34.03
CA LYS A 307 5.70 1.30 33.27
C LYS A 307 6.59 1.21 32.02
N SER A 308 6.09 1.69 30.89
CA SER A 308 6.90 1.81 29.69
C SER A 308 6.60 3.11 28.97
N THR A 309 7.66 3.82 28.60
CA THR A 309 7.59 4.99 27.72
C THR A 309 8.36 4.69 26.45
N THR A 310 7.72 4.78 25.29
CA THR A 310 8.40 4.62 23.99
C THR A 310 8.35 5.92 23.22
N VAL A 311 9.50 6.35 22.69
CA VAL A 311 9.62 7.42 21.71
C VAL A 311 10.05 6.80 20.40
N THR A 312 9.34 7.12 19.31
CA THR A 312 9.59 6.56 17.99
C THR A 312 9.80 7.66 16.95
N ILE A 313 10.72 7.43 16.03
CA ILE A 313 10.85 8.17 14.77
C ILE A 313 10.64 7.14 13.67
N PHE A 314 9.73 7.38 12.75
CA PHE A 314 9.37 6.38 11.74
C PHE A 314 9.03 7.04 10.41
N GLY A 315 8.95 6.25 9.35
CA GLY A 315 8.49 6.75 8.07
C GLY A 315 8.26 5.64 7.06
N ARG A 316 7.75 6.04 5.89
CA ARG A 316 7.43 5.17 4.77
C ARG A 316 7.89 5.79 3.47
N VAL A 317 8.35 4.97 2.53
CA VAL A 317 8.60 5.36 1.14
C VAL A 317 7.81 4.41 0.23
N PRO A 318 6.83 4.90 -0.55
CA PRO A 318 6.17 4.07 -1.54
C PRO A 318 7.17 3.74 -2.66
N ILE A 319 7.31 2.46 -2.99
CA ILE A 319 8.10 1.99 -4.13
C ILE A 319 7.21 1.99 -5.37
N PHE A 320 6.01 1.41 -5.25
CA PHE A 320 4.90 1.55 -6.19
C PHE A 320 3.57 1.39 -5.45
N HIS A 321 2.52 2.03 -5.96
CA HIS A 321 1.16 1.84 -5.48
C HIS A 321 0.22 1.88 -6.69
N GLN A 322 -0.32 0.73 -7.03
CA GLN A 322 -1.26 0.53 -8.14
C GLN A 322 -2.56 -0.07 -7.60
N THR A 323 -3.60 -0.03 -8.42
CA THR A 323 -4.95 -0.48 -8.06
C THR A 323 -4.98 -1.91 -7.49
N ASN A 324 -4.13 -2.80 -8.01
CA ASN A 324 -4.09 -4.21 -7.62
C ASN A 324 -2.81 -4.65 -6.92
N ARG A 325 -1.85 -3.75 -6.68
CA ARG A 325 -0.61 -4.11 -5.99
C ARG A 325 0.08 -2.90 -5.39
N SER A 326 0.70 -3.09 -4.24
CA SER A 326 1.47 -2.05 -3.58
C SER A 326 2.77 -2.62 -3.01
N LEU A 327 3.78 -1.77 -2.91
CA LEU A 327 5.01 -2.07 -2.20
C LEU A 327 5.56 -0.77 -1.60
N ALA A 328 5.94 -0.82 -0.33
CA ALA A 328 6.58 0.30 0.35
C ALA A 328 7.68 -0.18 1.29
N LEU A 329 8.72 0.64 1.40
CA LEU A 329 9.72 0.54 2.46
C LEU A 329 9.18 1.25 3.70
N ARG A 330 9.29 0.62 4.87
CA ARG A 330 9.08 1.20 6.18
C ARG A 330 10.41 1.21 6.93
N TYR A 331 10.62 2.23 7.72
CA TYR A 331 11.81 2.36 8.54
C TYR A 331 11.47 3.08 9.84
N GLY A 332 12.33 2.92 10.84
CA GLY A 332 12.20 3.69 12.06
C GLY A 332 13.21 3.34 13.12
N TYR A 333 13.16 4.12 14.19
CA TYR A 333 13.95 4.01 15.38
C TYR A 333 13.03 4.12 16.60
N ASN A 334 13.23 3.26 17.60
CA ASN A 334 12.53 3.34 18.87
C ASN A 334 13.53 3.43 20.02
N TYR A 335 13.30 4.40 20.89
CA TYR A 335 13.82 4.41 22.25
C TYR A 335 12.70 3.96 23.19
N ARG A 336 12.97 3.01 24.08
CA ARG A 336 11.98 2.56 25.07
C ARG A 336 12.61 2.51 26.45
N ASP A 337 12.00 3.23 27.36
CA ASP A 337 12.27 3.22 28.79
C ASP A 337 11.27 2.30 29.48
N LEU A 338 11.76 1.45 30.40
CA LEU A 338 11.00 0.38 31.05
C LEU A 338 11.33 0.34 32.54
N GLU A 339 10.27 0.34 33.36
CA GLU A 339 10.34 0.11 34.80
C GLU A 339 9.47 -1.12 35.10
N ASP A 340 10.03 -2.16 35.69
CA ASP A 340 9.32 -3.34 36.16
C ASP A 340 9.63 -3.54 37.66
N ASP A 341 8.65 -3.23 38.51
CA ASP A 341 8.85 -3.12 39.95
C ASP A 341 8.14 -4.25 40.72
N ILE A 342 8.75 -4.69 41.83
CA ILE A 342 8.12 -5.58 42.81
C ILE A 342 8.09 -4.87 44.16
N THR A 343 6.97 -4.18 44.42
CA THR A 343 6.83 -3.27 45.57
C THR A 343 6.93 -3.96 46.93
N ALA A 344 6.55 -5.24 47.04
CA ALA A 344 6.64 -5.96 48.32
C ALA A 344 8.08 -6.21 48.80
N PHE A 345 9.07 -6.10 47.90
CA PHE A 345 10.48 -6.32 48.20
C PHE A 345 11.37 -5.10 47.88
N ASP A 346 10.77 -3.95 47.56
CA ASP A 346 11.49 -2.72 47.19
C ASP A 346 12.47 -2.95 46.02
N LEU A 347 12.04 -3.75 45.03
CA LEU A 347 12.84 -4.07 43.85
C LEU A 347 12.42 -3.20 42.67
N GLU A 348 13.30 -2.29 42.25
CA GLU A 348 13.09 -1.43 41.09
C GLU A 348 13.83 -1.96 39.86
N GLY A 349 13.12 -2.32 38.79
CA GLY A 349 13.68 -2.92 37.58
C GLY A 349 13.76 -1.92 36.44
N LYS A 350 14.81 -1.11 36.38
CA LYS A 350 14.97 -0.08 35.34
C LYS A 350 15.81 -0.60 34.18
N LYS A 351 15.36 -0.38 32.95
CA LYS A 351 16.07 -0.77 31.72
C LYS A 351 15.63 0.12 30.56
N HIS A 352 16.50 0.26 29.56
CA HIS A 352 16.16 0.93 28.32
C HIS A 352 16.57 0.13 27.11
N THR A 353 15.89 0.36 25.99
CA THR A 353 16.23 -0.23 24.70
C THR A 353 16.32 0.81 23.60
N HIS A 354 17.25 0.58 22.68
CA HIS A 354 17.35 1.26 21.40
C HIS A 354 17.08 0.23 20.31
N SER A 355 16.24 0.54 19.32
CA SER A 355 16.04 -0.33 18.17
C SER A 355 15.91 0.46 16.89
N ILE A 356 16.46 -0.07 15.80
CA ILE A 356 16.26 0.41 14.44
C ILE A 356 15.59 -0.73 13.67
N TYR A 357 14.61 -0.39 12.84
CA TYR A 357 14.00 -1.34 11.94
C TYR A 357 13.91 -0.82 10.51
N ALA A 358 13.95 -1.76 9.58
CA ALA A 358 13.65 -1.54 8.18
C ALA A 358 12.86 -2.74 7.66
N GLY A 359 11.84 -2.48 6.85
CA GLY A 359 10.97 -3.53 6.36
C GLY A 359 10.27 -3.18 5.06
N LEU A 360 9.85 -4.21 4.33
CA LEU A 360 9.00 -4.08 3.17
C LEU A 360 7.58 -4.50 3.55
N VAL A 361 6.61 -3.75 3.08
CA VAL A 361 5.19 -4.10 3.15
C VAL A 361 4.60 -3.98 1.77
N GLY A 362 3.74 -4.91 1.40
CA GLY A 362 3.04 -4.84 0.13
C GLY A 362 1.80 -5.70 0.12
N SER A 363 1.01 -5.47 -0.91
CA SER A 363 -0.21 -6.21 -1.19
C SER A 363 -0.26 -6.55 -2.68
N GLN A 364 -0.98 -7.61 -3.01
CA GLN A 364 -1.25 -8.00 -4.39
C GLN A 364 -2.63 -8.65 -4.48
N GLN A 365 -3.44 -8.17 -5.41
CA GLN A 365 -4.76 -8.70 -5.71
C GLN A 365 -4.79 -9.23 -7.14
N SER A 366 -5.23 -10.48 -7.31
CA SER A 366 -5.35 -11.12 -8.62
C SER A 366 -6.43 -12.19 -8.63
N GLY A 367 -7.42 -12.06 -9.51
CA GLY A 367 -8.42 -13.12 -9.75
C GLY A 367 -9.20 -13.55 -8.51
N GLY A 368 -9.53 -12.61 -7.61
CA GLY A 368 -10.24 -12.90 -6.35
C GLY A 368 -9.35 -13.32 -5.18
N LEU A 369 -8.05 -13.50 -5.38
CA LEU A 369 -7.06 -13.67 -4.32
C LEU A 369 -6.54 -12.29 -3.87
N SER A 370 -6.50 -12.05 -2.57
CA SER A 370 -5.71 -10.97 -1.95
C SER A 370 -4.55 -11.58 -1.18
N LEU A 371 -3.34 -11.10 -1.44
CA LEU A 371 -2.11 -11.48 -0.76
C LEU A 371 -1.47 -10.24 -0.16
N ASP A 372 -1.39 -10.20 1.17
CA ASP A 372 -0.64 -9.21 1.91
C ASP A 372 0.66 -9.82 2.42
N TYR A 373 1.76 -9.09 2.28
CA TYR A 373 3.08 -9.56 2.71
C TYR A 373 3.85 -8.46 3.42
N SER A 374 4.58 -8.85 4.46
CA SER A 374 5.49 -7.95 5.15
C SER A 374 6.76 -8.69 5.57
N THR A 375 7.87 -7.96 5.60
CA THR A 375 9.16 -8.45 6.09
C THR A 375 9.79 -7.32 6.86
N ASN A 376 10.21 -7.55 8.10
CA ASN A 376 10.78 -6.52 8.95
C ASN A 376 12.03 -7.05 9.64
N LEU A 377 13.15 -6.34 9.46
CA LEU A 377 14.39 -6.58 10.19
C LEU A 377 14.51 -5.53 11.28
N THR A 378 14.61 -5.97 12.54
CA THR A 378 14.86 -5.10 13.69
C THR A 378 16.18 -5.48 14.32
N LEU A 379 17.02 -4.48 14.55
CA LEU A 379 18.25 -4.60 15.34
C LEU A 379 18.10 -3.69 16.56
N GLY A 380 18.44 -4.17 17.74
CA GLY A 380 18.32 -3.38 18.94
C GLY A 380 19.27 -3.82 20.03
N ARG A 381 19.43 -2.93 21.02
CA ARG A 381 20.26 -3.11 22.19
C ARG A 381 19.43 -2.89 23.45
N LEU A 382 19.57 -3.78 24.42
CA LEU A 382 19.01 -3.66 25.77
C LEU A 382 20.12 -3.32 26.76
N SER A 383 19.84 -2.36 27.65
CA SER A 383 20.72 -1.97 28.75
C SER A 383 19.97 -2.06 30.07
N TYR A 384 20.66 -2.49 31.12
CA TYR A 384 20.11 -2.58 32.48
C TYR A 384 20.56 -1.37 33.31
N ASP A 385 19.59 -0.61 33.83
CA ASP A 385 19.85 0.63 34.57
C ASP A 385 19.70 0.46 36.09
N SER A 386 19.37 -0.76 36.56
CA SER A 386 19.31 -1.08 37.98
C SER A 386 20.02 -2.39 38.31
N PHE A 387 20.43 -2.52 39.58
CA PHE A 387 21.02 -3.76 40.07
C PHE A 387 20.04 -4.93 39.93
N TYR A 388 18.77 -4.70 40.24
CA TYR A 388 17.73 -5.72 40.11
C TYR A 388 17.56 -6.17 38.66
N SER A 389 17.51 -5.26 37.68
CA SER A 389 17.40 -5.64 36.27
C SER A 389 18.65 -6.35 35.74
N THR A 390 19.84 -5.99 36.22
CA THR A 390 21.09 -6.70 35.93
C THR A 390 21.07 -8.14 36.45
N VAL A 391 20.68 -8.34 37.70
CA VAL A 391 20.54 -9.68 38.31
C VAL A 391 19.48 -10.50 37.56
N LEU A 392 18.35 -9.87 37.21
CA LEU A 392 17.28 -10.51 36.43
C LEU A 392 17.79 -10.96 35.06
N GLY A 393 18.58 -10.13 34.37
CA GLY A 393 19.24 -10.47 33.10
C GLY A 393 20.15 -11.69 33.23
N MET A 394 21.03 -11.71 34.24
CA MET A 394 21.91 -12.85 34.51
C MET A 394 21.15 -14.15 34.78
N VAL A 395 20.08 -14.09 35.59
CA VAL A 395 19.25 -15.27 35.90
C VAL A 395 18.53 -15.79 34.66
N ASN A 396 18.14 -14.90 33.74
CA ASN A 396 17.43 -15.25 32.52
C ASN A 396 18.35 -15.54 31.32
N ASN A 397 19.68 -15.54 31.50
CA ASN A 397 20.68 -15.65 30.42
C ASN A 397 20.47 -14.62 29.30
N VAL A 398 20.10 -13.39 29.67
CA VAL A 398 20.01 -12.25 28.75
C VAL A 398 21.13 -11.28 29.12
N GLU A 399 22.12 -11.18 28.25
CA GLU A 399 23.21 -10.21 28.39
C GLU A 399 22.77 -8.85 27.82
N GLU A 400 23.41 -7.77 28.29
CA GLU A 400 23.34 -6.49 27.58
C GLU A 400 23.97 -6.63 26.19
N GLY A 401 23.33 -6.05 25.17
CA GLY A 401 23.83 -6.17 23.79
C GLY A 401 22.86 -5.66 22.76
#